data_AF-A0A7I7MW19-F1
#
_entry.id   AF-A0A7I7MW19-F1
#
_cell.length_a   1.000
_cell.length_b   1.000
_cell.length_c   1.000
_cell.angle_alpha   90.00
_cell.angle_beta   90.00
_cell.angle_gamma   90.00
#
_symmetry.space_group_name_H-M   'P 1'
#
loop_
_entity.id
_entity.type
_entity.pdbx_description
1 polymer ?
#
loop_
_entity_poly.entity_id
_entity_poly.type
_entity_poly.pdbx_seq_one_letter_code
_entity_poly.pdbx_strand_id
1 'polypeptide(L)'
;MLGVCMEPRWGRVRVADIAHTDVQAWVSELAGKRGPVIVQTEYSVLARILDDAVRDRRLAANPARGVKLQVSARRKNVYLTAGQLHALAVAAGRYRSLVLLLGTASLRWGEAAALRVRDVDFLKRRIVLHENAVSVGSTEVREAPHDHAGLVRG
;
A
#
# COMPACT_ATOMS: atom_id res chain seq x y z
N MET A 1 5.16 -7.94 0.47
CA MET A 1 6.19 -8.33 1.45
C MET A 1 6.17 -7.36 2.64
N LEU A 2 5.21 -7.48 3.56
CA LEU A 2 5.09 -6.65 4.77
C LEU A 2 4.92 -7.49 6.05
N GLY A 3 5.18 -8.80 5.98
CA GLY A 3 4.79 -9.76 7.02
C GLY A 3 5.93 -10.35 7.84
N VAL A 4 7.08 -9.69 8.00
CA VAL A 4 8.27 -10.31 8.61
C VAL A 4 8.72 -9.69 9.94
N CYS A 5 8.14 -8.56 10.39
CA CYS A 5 8.62 -7.94 11.65
C CYS A 5 7.90 -8.40 12.94
N MET A 6 6.76 -9.09 12.84
CA MET A 6 6.03 -9.57 14.04
C MET A 6 6.62 -10.87 14.61
N GLU A 7 7.21 -11.70 13.76
CA GLU A 7 7.72 -13.03 14.09
C GLU A 7 8.87 -13.03 15.12
N PRO A 8 9.85 -12.10 15.07
CA PRO A 8 10.98 -12.13 16.01
C PRO A 8 10.59 -11.92 17.48
N ARG A 9 9.53 -11.17 17.76
CA ARG A 9 9.15 -10.76 19.13
C ARG A 9 7.88 -11.44 19.63
N TRP A 10 6.88 -11.62 18.78
CA TRP A 10 5.56 -12.13 19.19
C TRP A 10 5.31 -13.59 18.79
N GLY A 11 6.15 -14.17 17.92
CA GLY A 11 5.94 -15.53 17.42
C GLY A 11 5.98 -16.63 18.47
N ARG A 12 6.58 -16.37 19.64
CA ARG A 12 6.71 -17.35 20.75
C ARG A 12 6.03 -16.91 22.06
N VAL A 13 5.43 -15.72 22.09
CA VAL A 13 4.79 -15.19 23.29
C VAL A 13 3.34 -15.64 23.31
N ARG A 14 2.87 -16.20 24.43
CA ARG A 14 1.46 -16.54 24.56
C ARG A 14 0.65 -15.25 24.57
N VAL A 15 -0.46 -15.24 23.84
CA VAL A 15 -1.34 -14.08 23.73
C VAL A 15 -1.81 -13.56 25.10
N ALA A 16 -1.98 -14.46 26.08
CA ALA A 16 -2.35 -14.13 27.46
C ALA A 16 -1.27 -13.37 28.25
N ASP A 17 0.00 -13.48 27.88
CA ASP A 17 1.12 -12.86 28.59
C ASP A 17 1.47 -11.48 28.02
N ILE A 18 0.77 -11.02 26.99
CA ILE A 18 1.03 -9.73 26.34
C ILE A 18 0.45 -8.61 27.19
N ALA A 19 1.29 -7.77 27.78
CA ALA A 19 0.86 -6.58 28.49
C ALA A 19 0.87 -5.33 27.60
N HIS A 20 0.08 -4.31 27.98
CA HIS A 20 0.06 -3.01 27.29
C HIS A 20 1.45 -2.36 27.22
N THR A 21 2.24 -2.48 28.30
CA THR A 21 3.61 -1.98 28.38
C THR A 21 4.53 -2.62 27.35
N ASP A 22 4.36 -3.90 27.05
CA ASP A 22 5.17 -4.61 26.06
C ASP A 22 4.87 -4.11 24.64
N VAL A 23 3.58 -3.88 24.36
CA VAL A 23 3.15 -3.33 23.06
C VAL A 23 3.64 -1.90 22.90
N GLN A 24 3.56 -1.07 23.95
CA GLN A 24 4.08 0.30 23.92
C GLN A 24 5.59 0.34 23.71
N ALA A 25 6.35 -0.52 24.39
CA ALA A 25 7.80 -0.62 24.23
C ALA A 25 8.18 -1.06 22.80
N TRP A 26 7.47 -2.04 22.26
CA TRP A 26 7.67 -2.52 20.90
C TRP A 26 7.38 -1.45 19.84
N VAL A 27 6.28 -0.70 19.99
CA VAL A 27 5.96 0.43 19.09
C VAL A 27 7.03 1.51 19.14
N SER A 28 7.52 1.84 20.35
CA SER A 28 8.60 2.83 20.51
C SER A 28 9.90 2.37 19.85
N GLU A 29 10.24 1.08 19.96
CA GLU A 29 11.39 0.49 19.29
C GLU A 29 11.26 0.55 17.75
N LEU A 30 10.08 0.20 17.23
CA LEU A 30 9.79 0.27 15.80
C LEU A 30 9.86 1.69 15.25
N ALA A 31 9.37 2.67 16.02
CA ALA A 31 9.44 4.08 15.65
C ALA A 31 10.88 4.59 15.49
N GLY A 32 11.85 4.01 16.22
CA GLY A 32 13.27 4.30 16.05
C GLY A 32 13.90 3.69 14.78
N LYS A 33 13.26 2.70 14.15
CA LYS A 33 13.82 1.91 13.04
C LYS A 33 13.05 2.07 11.72
N ARG A 34 11.78 2.46 11.76
CA ARG A 34 10.84 2.41 10.63
C ARG A 34 10.06 3.70 10.48
N GLY A 35 9.59 3.95 9.26
CA GLY A 35 8.71 5.08 8.98
C GLY A 35 7.34 4.94 9.69
N PRO A 36 6.70 6.04 10.13
CA PRO A 36 5.47 6.02 10.91
C PRO A 36 4.31 5.19 10.31
N VAL A 37 4.19 5.18 8.98
CA VAL A 37 3.15 4.40 8.27
C VAL A 37 3.37 2.89 8.44
N ILE A 38 4.64 2.45 8.40
CA ILE A 38 4.99 1.04 8.61
C ILE A 38 4.69 0.65 10.06
N VAL A 39 5.11 1.48 11.02
CA VAL A 39 4.83 1.25 12.45
C VAL A 39 3.33 1.15 12.72
N GLN A 40 2.54 2.07 12.16
CA GLN A 40 1.08 2.05 12.30
C GLN A 40 0.46 0.80 11.68
N THR A 41 0.97 0.36 10.53
CA THR A 41 0.50 -0.85 9.85
C THR A 41 0.80 -2.09 10.69
N GLU A 42 2.05 -2.24 11.15
CA GLU A 42 2.47 -3.38 11.98
C GLU A 42 1.68 -3.43 13.31
N TYR A 43 1.54 -2.29 13.99
CA TYR A 43 0.70 -2.19 15.18
C TYR A 43 -0.76 -2.56 14.90
N SER A 44 -1.33 -2.12 13.78
CA SER A 44 -2.72 -2.41 13.43
C SER A 44 -2.95 -3.90 13.20
N VAL A 45 -1.96 -4.62 12.66
CA VAL A 45 -2.05 -6.07 12.51
C VAL A 45 -2.03 -6.76 13.88
N LEU A 46 -1.10 -6.40 14.77
CA LEU A 46 -1.07 -6.96 16.13
C LEU A 46 -2.37 -6.68 16.88
N ALA A 47 -2.87 -5.44 16.82
CA ALA A 47 -4.12 -5.07 17.48
C ALA A 47 -5.31 -5.91 17.00
N ARG A 48 -5.40 -6.18 15.69
CA ARG A 48 -6.45 -7.03 15.11
C ARG A 48 -6.35 -8.48 15.58
N ILE A 49 -5.15 -9.05 15.62
CA ILE A 49 -4.93 -10.41 16.15
C ILE A 49 -5.40 -10.49 17.61
N LEU A 50 -5.12 -9.47 18.42
CA LEU A 50 -5.55 -9.42 19.81
C LEU A 50 -7.06 -9.16 19.96
N ASP A 51 -7.69 -8.41 19.05
CA ASP A 51 -9.15 -8.30 19.00
C ASP A 51 -9.82 -9.64 18.69
N ASP A 52 -9.23 -10.44 17.80
CA ASP A 52 -9.71 -11.79 17.49
C ASP A 52 -9.61 -12.69 18.73
N ALA A 53 -8.49 -12.63 19.47
CA ALA A 53 -8.34 -13.35 20.73
C ALA A 53 -9.35 -12.95 21.81
N VAL A 54 -9.75 -11.67 21.86
CA VAL A 54 -10.84 -11.21 22.73
C VAL A 54 -12.19 -11.75 22.26
N ARG A 55 -12.47 -11.74 20.96
CA ARG A 55 -13.70 -12.30 20.38
C ARG A 55 -13.84 -13.81 20.68
N ASP A 56 -12.73 -14.52 20.63
CA ASP A 56 -12.64 -15.94 20.99
C ASP A 56 -12.64 -16.19 22.52
N ARG A 57 -12.79 -15.14 23.34
CA ARG A 57 -12.75 -15.19 24.81
C ARG A 57 -11.46 -15.76 25.39
N ARG A 58 -10.35 -15.72 24.63
CA ARG A 58 -9.01 -16.08 25.10
C ARG A 58 -8.36 -14.96 25.90
N LEU A 59 -8.80 -13.72 25.66
CA LEU A 59 -8.44 -12.52 26.41
C LEU A 59 -9.70 -11.82 26.91
N ALA A 60 -9.63 -11.22 28.10
CA ALA A 60 -10.70 -10.38 28.63
C ALA A 60 -10.77 -9.01 27.94
N ALA A 61 -9.61 -8.46 27.55
CA ALA A 61 -9.48 -7.18 26.87
C ALA A 61 -8.23 -7.17 25.97
N ASN A 62 -8.22 -6.29 24.97
CA ASN A 62 -7.10 -6.18 24.05
C ASN A 62 -6.01 -5.25 24.64
N PRO A 63 -4.81 -5.75 24.99
CA PRO A 63 -3.74 -4.97 25.59
C PRO A 63 -3.09 -3.96 24.63
N ALA A 64 -3.29 -4.09 23.31
CA ALA A 64 -2.79 -3.12 22.35
C ALA A 64 -3.63 -1.84 22.29
N ARG A 65 -4.89 -1.87 22.74
CA ARG A 65 -5.77 -0.68 22.68
C ARG A 65 -5.27 0.37 23.68
N GLY A 66 -5.23 1.63 23.24
CA GLY A 66 -4.73 2.75 24.04
C GLY A 66 -3.21 2.94 24.02
N VAL A 67 -2.49 2.17 23.19
CA VAL A 67 -1.06 2.41 22.94
C VAL A 67 -0.87 3.73 22.19
N LYS A 68 0.07 4.56 22.65
CA LYS A 68 0.38 5.84 22.03
C LYS A 68 1.27 5.61 20.81
N LEU A 69 0.71 5.89 19.63
CA LEU A 69 1.45 5.93 18.37
C LEU A 69 1.97 7.34 18.11
N GLN A 70 3.18 7.42 17.54
CA GLN A 70 3.65 8.69 16.97
C GLN A 70 2.78 9.03 15.75
N VAL A 71 2.15 10.21 15.79
CA VAL A 71 1.33 10.68 14.67
C VAL A 71 2.27 11.13 13.56
N SER A 72 2.16 10.51 12.38
CA SER A 72 2.83 11.02 11.20
C SER A 72 2.12 12.26 10.70
N ALA A 73 2.85 13.36 10.48
CA ALA A 73 2.32 14.48 9.73
C ALA A 73 1.97 13.98 8.32
N ARG A 74 0.68 14.09 7.96
CA ARG A 74 0.22 13.71 6.63
C ARG A 74 0.94 14.59 5.62
N ARG A 75 1.76 14.00 4.76
CA ARG A 75 2.34 14.73 3.63
C ARG A 75 1.19 15.30 2.80
N LYS A 76 1.26 16.60 2.49
CA LYS A 76 0.31 17.22 1.56
C LYS A 76 0.49 16.54 0.22
N ASN A 77 -0.57 15.91 -0.29
CA ASN A 77 -0.59 15.41 -1.64
C ASN A 77 -0.51 16.63 -2.56
N VAL A 78 0.59 16.74 -3.33
CA VAL A 78 0.74 17.78 -4.35
C VAL A 78 0.21 17.19 -5.65
N TYR A 79 -0.86 17.79 -6.17
CA TYR A 79 -1.44 17.41 -7.46
C TYR A 79 -0.84 18.26 -8.56
N LEU A 80 -0.55 17.64 -9.70
CA LEU A 80 -0.06 18.34 -10.89
C LEU A 80 -1.22 19.02 -11.61
N THR A 81 -1.02 20.27 -12.03
CA THR A 81 -1.89 20.90 -13.03
C THR A 81 -1.63 20.30 -14.41
N ALA A 82 -2.55 20.50 -15.36
CA ALA A 82 -2.36 20.04 -16.74
C ALA A 82 -1.07 20.57 -17.37
N GLY A 83 -0.71 21.84 -17.11
CA GLY A 83 0.53 22.44 -17.58
C GLY A 83 1.78 21.80 -16.96
N GLN A 84 1.74 21.51 -15.65
CA GLN A 84 2.84 20.83 -14.96
C GLN A 84 3.01 19.38 -15.42
N LEU A 85 1.90 18.68 -15.69
CA LEU A 85 1.92 17.35 -16.27
C LEU A 85 2.57 17.36 -17.66
N HIS A 86 2.22 18.34 -18.51
CA HIS A 86 2.82 18.46 -19.83
C HIS A 86 4.33 18.75 -19.76
N ALA A 87 4.73 19.67 -18.88
CA ALA A 87 6.14 19.98 -18.65
C ALA A 87 6.92 18.76 -18.15
N LEU A 88 6.35 18.00 -17.21
CA LEU A 88 6.93 16.75 -16.72
C LEU A 88 7.07 15.72 -17.84
N ALA A 89 6.06 15.59 -18.71
CA ALA A 89 6.08 14.65 -19.81
C ALA A 89 7.16 15.01 -20.84
N VAL A 90 7.36 16.30 -21.14
CA VAL A 90 8.45 16.76 -22.02
C VAL A 90 9.80 16.45 -21.39
N ALA A 91 9.99 16.75 -20.10
CA ALA A 91 11.23 16.47 -19.37
C ALA A 91 11.54 14.96 -19.26
N ALA A 92 10.52 14.11 -19.24
CA ALA A 92 10.67 12.66 -19.17
C ALA A 92 11.17 12.00 -20.48
N GLY A 93 11.30 12.77 -21.58
CA GLY A 93 11.91 12.33 -22.83
C GLY A 93 11.25 11.08 -23.41
N ARG A 94 11.98 9.94 -23.42
CA ARG A 94 11.47 8.66 -23.93
C ARG A 94 10.21 8.17 -23.23
N TYR A 95 9.95 8.61 -21.99
CA TYR A 95 8.78 8.23 -21.20
C TYR A 95 7.61 9.21 -21.30
N ARG A 96 7.68 10.19 -22.21
CA ARG A 96 6.65 11.22 -22.40
C ARG A 96 5.25 10.64 -22.56
N SER A 97 5.09 9.63 -23.41
CA SER A 97 3.80 8.95 -23.64
C SER A 97 3.27 8.26 -22.39
N LEU A 98 4.14 7.61 -21.62
CA LEU A 98 3.79 6.94 -20.37
C LEU A 98 3.35 7.94 -19.29
N VAL A 99 4.05 9.07 -19.15
CA VAL A 99 3.69 10.13 -18.20
C VAL A 99 2.34 10.75 -18.55
N LEU A 100 2.10 11.04 -19.84
CA LEU A 100 0.81 11.55 -20.30
C LEU A 100 -0.30 10.53 -20.04
N LEU A 101 -0.07 9.26 -20.37
CA LEU A 101 -1.05 8.19 -20.16
C LEU A 101 -1.43 8.04 -18.69
N LEU A 102 -0.44 7.99 -17.78
CA LEU A 102 -0.69 7.92 -16.34
C LEU A 102 -1.43 9.16 -15.82
N GLY A 103 -1.12 10.34 -16.36
CA GLY A 103 -1.73 11.59 -15.93
C GLY A 103 -3.12 11.88 -16.50
N THR A 104 -3.51 11.27 -17.63
CA THR A 104 -4.82 11.52 -18.28
C THR A 104 -5.78 10.35 -18.18
N ALA A 105 -5.30 9.11 -18.28
CA ALA A 105 -6.16 7.92 -18.31
C ALA A 105 -6.43 7.32 -16.91
N SER A 106 -5.98 7.99 -15.84
CA SER A 106 -6.14 7.55 -14.44
C SER A 106 -5.70 6.11 -14.17
N LEU A 107 -4.68 5.63 -14.90
CA LEU A 107 -4.13 4.28 -14.74
C LEU A 107 -3.31 4.18 -13.47
N ARG A 108 -3.41 3.05 -12.77
CA ARG A 108 -2.46 2.73 -11.71
C ARG A 108 -1.12 2.31 -12.32
N TRP A 109 -0.01 2.58 -11.63
CA TRP A 109 1.32 2.22 -12.13
C TRP A 109 1.42 0.75 -12.56
N GLY A 110 0.84 -0.17 -11.78
CA GLY A 110 0.88 -1.59 -12.12
C GLY A 110 0.08 -1.96 -13.37
N GLU A 111 -1.02 -1.26 -13.68
CA GLU A 111 -1.77 -1.43 -14.92
C GLU A 111 -0.97 -0.89 -16.11
N ALA A 112 -0.34 0.28 -15.95
CA ALA A 112 0.51 0.87 -16.97
C ALA A 112 1.78 0.02 -17.23
N ALA A 113 2.34 -0.60 -16.19
CA ALA A 113 3.50 -1.48 -16.30
C ALA A 113 3.16 -2.85 -16.91
N ALA A 114 1.93 -3.33 -16.77
CA ALA A 114 1.45 -4.56 -17.41
C ALA A 114 0.95 -4.36 -18.86
N LEU A 115 0.78 -3.11 -19.29
CA LEU A 115 0.20 -2.77 -20.58
C LEU A 115 1.02 -3.32 -21.76
N ARG A 116 0.35 -4.01 -22.69
CA ARG A 116 0.94 -4.52 -23.92
C ARG A 116 0.35 -3.85 -25.14
N VAL A 117 1.04 -3.95 -26.27
CA VAL A 117 0.58 -3.39 -27.56
C VAL A 117 -0.79 -3.96 -27.96
N ARG A 118 -1.05 -5.25 -27.67
CA ARG A 118 -2.34 -5.91 -27.97
C ARG A 118 -3.54 -5.34 -27.19
N ASP A 119 -3.26 -4.64 -26.09
CA ASP A 119 -4.29 -4.09 -25.20
C ASP A 119 -4.78 -2.72 -25.72
N VAL A 120 -4.16 -2.20 -26.80
CA VAL A 120 -4.50 -0.92 -27.43
C VAL A 120 -5.28 -1.14 -28.72
N ASP A 121 -6.57 -0.80 -28.70
CA ASP A 121 -7.40 -0.71 -29.90
C ASP A 121 -7.26 0.71 -30.47
N PHE A 122 -6.32 0.88 -31.39
CA PHE A 122 -6.05 2.16 -32.06
C PHE A 122 -7.24 2.65 -32.90
N LEU A 123 -8.06 1.74 -33.44
CA LEU A 123 -9.22 2.10 -34.27
C LEU A 123 -10.34 2.68 -33.42
N LYS A 124 -10.57 2.11 -32.23
CA LYS A 124 -11.58 2.59 -31.29
C LYS A 124 -11.06 3.62 -30.29
N ARG A 125 -9.75 3.95 -30.35
CA ARG A 125 -9.04 4.80 -29.38
C ARG A 125 -9.27 4.34 -27.95
N ARG A 126 -9.17 3.02 -27.71
CA ARG A 126 -9.43 2.41 -26.40
C ARG A 126 -8.23 1.59 -25.93
N ILE A 127 -8.07 1.57 -24.62
CA ILE A 127 -7.14 0.68 -23.94
C ILE A 127 -7.98 -0.27 -23.09
N VAL A 128 -7.74 -1.57 -23.22
CA VAL A 128 -8.44 -2.61 -22.44
C VAL A 128 -7.44 -3.24 -21.48
N LEU A 129 -7.62 -3.00 -20.18
CA LEU A 129 -6.71 -3.49 -19.16
C LEU A 129 -7.12 -4.88 -18.71
N HIS A 130 -6.24 -5.86 -18.94
CA HIS A 130 -6.50 -7.27 -18.58
C HIS A 130 -5.62 -7.76 -17.42
N GLU A 131 -4.55 -7.04 -17.07
CA GLU A 131 -3.51 -7.47 -16.13
C GLU A 131 -3.00 -6.27 -15.31
N ASN A 132 -2.48 -6.54 -14.11
CA ASN A 132 -1.82 -5.60 -13.22
C ASN A 132 -0.46 -6.18 -12.82
N ALA A 133 0.61 -5.40 -12.94
CA ALA A 133 1.94 -5.78 -12.49
C ALA A 133 2.12 -5.38 -11.02
N VAL A 134 2.20 -6.39 -10.15
CA VAL A 134 2.44 -6.22 -8.72
C VAL A 134 3.89 -6.57 -8.42
N SER A 135 4.67 -5.61 -7.94
CA SER A 135 6.02 -5.90 -7.45
C SER A 135 5.96 -6.45 -6.02
N VAL A 136 6.39 -7.69 -5.84
CA VAL A 136 6.54 -8.33 -4.53
C VAL A 136 8.02 -8.58 -4.29
N GLY A 137 8.71 -7.64 -3.64
CA GLY A 137 10.16 -7.73 -3.46
C GLY A 137 10.92 -7.40 -4.76
N SER A 138 11.86 -8.25 -5.16
CA SER A 138 12.59 -8.15 -6.45
C SER A 138 11.91 -8.91 -7.59
N THR A 139 10.73 -9.49 -7.36
CA THR A 139 10.01 -10.31 -8.34
C THR A 139 8.73 -9.61 -8.78
N GLU A 140 8.54 -9.46 -10.09
CA GLU A 140 7.29 -8.98 -10.68
C GLU A 140 6.30 -10.14 -10.77
N VAL A 141 5.18 -10.04 -10.04
CA VAL A 141 4.07 -10.98 -10.11
C VAL A 141 2.92 -10.29 -10.83
N ARG A 142 2.38 -10.92 -11.87
CA ARG A 142 1.25 -10.38 -12.64
C ARG A 142 -0.05 -10.96 -12.12
N GLU A 143 -0.98 -10.11 -11.75
CA GLU A 143 -2.29 -10.48 -11.23
C GLU A 143 -3.39 -9.84 -12.08
N ALA A 144 -4.62 -10.34 -12.00
CA ALA A 144 -5.75 -9.71 -12.65
C ALA A 144 -6.02 -8.30 -12.07
N PRO A 145 -6.62 -7.36 -12.82
CA PRO A 145 -6.83 -5.99 -12.37
C PRO A 145 -7.70 -5.96 -11.10
N HIS A 146 -7.37 -5.05 -10.17
CA HIS A 146 -8.23 -4.81 -9.01
C HIS A 146 -9.38 -3.91 -9.45
N ASP A 147 -10.51 -4.55 -9.72
CA ASP A 147 -11.68 -4.09 -10.44
C ASP A 147 -12.10 -2.64 -10.11
N HIS A 148 -11.79 -1.71 -11.03
CA HIS A 148 -12.46 -0.43 -11.25
C HIS A 148 -12.65 -0.30 -12.76
N ALA A 149 -13.63 -1.02 -13.31
CA ALA A 149 -14.10 -0.88 -14.68
C ALA A 149 -14.73 0.52 -14.90
N GLY A 150 -13.89 1.55 -14.97
CA GLY A 150 -14.24 2.87 -15.45
C GLY A 150 -14.00 2.92 -16.95
N LEU A 151 -15.07 2.76 -17.74
CA LEU A 151 -15.08 3.03 -19.17
C LEU A 151 -14.65 4.48 -19.41
N VAL A 152 -13.39 4.73 -19.77
CA VAL A 152 -12.92 6.05 -20.19
C VAL A 152 -13.53 6.35 -21.56
N ARG A 153 -14.65 7.07 -21.58
CA ARG A 153 -15.20 7.70 -22.77
C ARG A 153 -14.75 9.16 -22.81
N GLY A 154 -14.09 9.51 -23.91
CA GLY A 154 -14.14 10.83 -24.57
C GLY A 154 -13.55 12.00 -23.81
#